data_AF-A0A0G0A9H0-F1
#
_entry.id   AF-A0A0G0A9H0-F1
#
_cell.length_a   1.000
_cell.length_b   1.000
_cell.length_c   1.000
_cell.angle_alpha   90.00
_cell.angle_beta   90.00
_cell.angle_gamma   90.00
#
_symmetry.space_group_name_H-M   'P 1'
#
loop_
_entity.id
_entity.type
_entity.pdbx_description
1 polymer ?
#
loop_
_entity_poly.entity_id
_entity_poly.type
_entity_poly.pdbx_seq_one_letter_code
_entity_poly.pdbx_strand_id
1 'polypeptide(L)'
;MKKFWKICGLFFLLAAFLGGAFVAYKKFFPSQNISLEMVEDIKDSVKDSISDLVDECETSWNIVENIKNKFLNLFYKKEHYLNIFIHGNFNTGLGMLSLPNVLKDDIKGTSYIKLVRRLRKDPFFYQEQPILSRGLTSIDPTYDVSSINSEFKYAAYPIIAGYQDVYNSVYANNKKEINHFYTFGWSGILSQSKRIIEAVRFYNALAEEVEKFRRNGIDAKVKIVAHSHGGNISINLGLVHEALKRVKDKNAKIEGLELNANPELLEYFNRMVSYLESLPSKRFAKKQKGLHKFDYIPSKKGLKIEELIITGTPVQAENSFFINSEIFKKAYSFYSEQDIVQFMDIFTTKHYSGQRFNFKSDESFKPKVVQVRMLIDRDLEILAKEKSDKSWWNKLSLDRIFAKERKEPTHKDLWFFAWNKEYSQPNFPLKPLPLVIIFPFLIQILDNNPEFKDVDLDLFFEKTKIKAWLLKHDEEKRIDEAFLPNTIIEDIKKKVAPWEPDDLYRYNTYKRLQSSLND
;
A
#
# COMPACT_ATOMS: atom_id res chain seq x y z
N MET A 1 18.19 -52.49 6.32
CA MET A 1 16.94 -52.67 5.53
C MET A 1 15.72 -53.08 6.37
N LYS A 2 15.71 -54.17 7.15
CA LYS A 2 14.51 -54.56 7.96
C LYS A 2 14.04 -53.49 8.96
N LYS A 3 14.97 -52.80 9.66
CA LYS A 3 14.65 -51.65 10.54
C LYS A 3 14.00 -50.48 9.78
N PHE A 4 14.52 -50.16 8.59
CA PHE A 4 13.98 -49.10 7.72
C PHE A 4 12.53 -49.38 7.32
N TRP A 5 12.22 -50.60 6.90
CA TRP A 5 10.84 -50.99 6.56
C TRP A 5 9.89 -51.00 7.76
N LYS A 6 10.37 -51.32 8.98
CA LYS A 6 9.58 -51.16 10.21
C LYS A 6 9.26 -49.69 10.50
N ILE A 7 10.24 -48.80 10.36
CA ILE A 7 10.06 -47.35 10.55
C ILE A 7 9.07 -46.81 9.50
N CYS A 8 9.25 -47.16 8.21
CA CYS A 8 8.33 -46.76 7.15
C CYS A 8 6.91 -47.29 7.37
N GLY A 9 6.75 -48.55 7.83
CA GLY A 9 5.46 -49.14 8.16
C GLY A 9 4.76 -48.44 9.33
N LEU A 10 5.52 -48.10 10.38
CA LEU A 10 4.99 -47.34 11.52
C LEU A 10 4.55 -45.93 11.11
N PHE A 11 5.33 -45.26 10.26
CA PHE A 11 4.98 -43.97 9.68
C PHE A 11 3.70 -44.04 8.84
N PHE A 12 3.53 -45.11 8.06
CA PHE A 12 2.34 -45.31 7.23
C PHE A 12 1.11 -45.56 8.10
N LEU A 13 1.24 -46.34 9.17
CA LEU A 13 0.19 -46.57 10.16
C LEU A 13 -0.17 -45.29 10.93
N LEU A 14 0.82 -44.50 11.34
CA LEU A 14 0.58 -43.22 12.02
C LEU A 14 -0.11 -42.22 11.09
N ALA A 15 0.32 -42.13 9.82
CA ALA A 15 -0.30 -41.28 8.82
C ALA A 15 -1.74 -41.73 8.49
N ALA A 16 -1.99 -43.05 8.40
CA ALA A 16 -3.31 -43.61 8.19
C ALA A 16 -4.23 -43.40 9.41
N PHE A 17 -3.69 -43.54 10.62
CA PHE A 17 -4.41 -43.31 11.87
C PHE A 17 -4.78 -41.82 12.02
N LEU A 18 -3.82 -40.91 11.83
CA LEU A 18 -4.07 -39.47 11.87
C LEU A 18 -5.02 -39.02 10.75
N GLY A 19 -4.88 -39.58 9.54
CA GLY A 19 -5.80 -39.32 8.42
C GLY A 19 -7.21 -39.83 8.68
N GLY A 20 -7.35 -41.04 9.22
CA GLY A 20 -8.64 -41.64 9.58
C GLY A 20 -9.33 -40.93 10.75
N ALA A 21 -8.58 -40.61 11.80
CA ALA A 21 -9.05 -39.83 12.94
C ALA A 21 -9.48 -38.42 12.51
N PHE A 22 -8.78 -37.81 11.54
CA PHE A 22 -9.15 -36.51 10.98
C PHE A 22 -10.44 -36.56 10.16
N VAL A 23 -10.58 -37.54 9.26
CA VAL A 23 -11.82 -37.74 8.49
C VAL A 23 -13.00 -38.00 9.42
N ALA A 24 -12.79 -38.81 10.47
CA ALA A 24 -13.79 -39.04 11.50
C ALA A 24 -14.12 -37.73 12.25
N TYR A 25 -13.13 -37.01 12.76
CA TYR A 25 -13.35 -35.77 13.50
C TYR A 25 -14.10 -34.71 12.69
N LYS A 26 -13.69 -34.45 11.44
CA LYS A 26 -14.40 -33.51 10.55
C LYS A 26 -15.84 -33.95 10.23
N LYS A 27 -16.07 -35.27 10.17
CA LYS A 27 -17.41 -35.83 9.96
C LYS A 27 -18.29 -35.66 11.19
N PHE A 28 -17.73 -35.76 12.39
CA PHE A 28 -18.48 -35.67 13.65
C PHE A 28 -18.57 -34.24 14.21
N PHE A 29 -17.62 -33.35 13.90
CA PHE A 29 -17.52 -31.98 14.45
C PHE A 29 -17.19 -30.94 13.36
N PRO A 30 -18.07 -30.72 12.36
CA PRO A 30 -17.77 -29.88 11.21
C PRO A 30 -17.59 -28.38 11.52
N SER A 31 -18.05 -27.91 12.69
CA SER A 31 -18.05 -26.50 13.11
C SER A 31 -17.07 -26.17 14.24
N GLN A 32 -16.40 -27.16 14.84
CA GLN A 32 -15.44 -26.92 15.92
C GLN A 32 -14.02 -26.78 15.37
N ASN A 33 -13.36 -25.69 15.74
CA ASN A 33 -11.93 -25.55 15.56
C ASN A 33 -11.25 -26.42 16.62
N ILE A 34 -10.33 -27.30 16.20
CA ILE A 34 -9.45 -28.03 17.12
C ILE A 34 -8.66 -26.99 17.94
N SER A 35 -8.74 -27.07 19.26
CA SER A 35 -8.04 -26.14 20.14
C SER A 35 -6.53 -26.41 20.12
N LEU A 36 -5.72 -25.37 20.42
CA LEU A 36 -4.27 -25.50 20.59
C LEU A 36 -3.91 -26.56 21.64
N GLU A 37 -4.72 -26.64 22.69
CA GLU A 37 -4.59 -27.59 23.80
C GLU A 37 -4.73 -29.05 23.32
N MET A 38 -5.75 -29.32 22.49
CA MET A 38 -5.97 -30.66 21.91
C MET A 38 -4.85 -31.08 20.94
N VAL A 39 -4.21 -30.12 20.26
CA VAL A 39 -3.03 -30.40 19.41
C VAL A 39 -1.78 -30.69 20.27
N GLU A 40 -1.62 -29.99 21.39
CA GLU A 40 -0.54 -30.25 22.35
C GLU A 40 -0.72 -31.60 23.06
N ASP A 41 -1.95 -32.01 23.39
CA ASP A 41 -2.23 -33.35 23.95
C ASP A 41 -1.90 -34.48 22.96
N ILE A 42 -2.27 -34.31 21.68
CA ILE A 42 -1.90 -35.27 20.62
C ILE A 42 -0.38 -35.29 20.44
N LYS A 43 0.29 -34.14 20.56
CA LYS A 43 1.74 -34.01 20.42
C LYS A 43 2.46 -34.71 21.57
N ASP A 44 2.03 -34.54 22.82
CA ASP A 44 2.66 -35.19 23.97
C ASP A 44 2.45 -36.71 23.89
N SER A 45 1.25 -37.16 23.54
CA SER A 45 0.96 -38.58 23.33
C SER A 45 1.80 -39.21 22.20
N VAL A 46 2.02 -38.49 21.09
CA VAL A 46 2.86 -38.94 19.98
C VAL A 46 4.35 -38.87 20.34
N LYS A 47 4.78 -37.85 21.09
CA LYS A 47 6.17 -37.68 21.54
C LYS A 47 6.56 -38.80 22.50
N ASP A 48 5.72 -39.13 23.46
CA ASP A 48 5.94 -40.25 24.39
C ASP A 48 5.97 -41.59 23.65
N SER A 49 5.14 -41.75 22.61
CA SER A 49 5.14 -42.96 21.77
C SER A 49 6.35 -43.07 20.83
N ILE A 50 7.02 -41.94 20.52
CA ILE A 50 8.14 -41.86 19.57
C ILE A 50 9.50 -41.77 20.28
N SER A 51 9.57 -41.21 21.50
CA SER A 51 10.80 -41.12 22.28
C SER A 51 11.41 -42.50 22.53
N ASP A 52 10.56 -43.51 22.75
CA ASP A 52 10.98 -44.90 22.94
C ASP A 52 11.56 -45.55 21.66
N LEU A 53 11.45 -44.90 20.50
CA LEU A 53 11.83 -45.43 19.19
C LEU A 53 12.97 -44.66 18.50
N VAL A 54 13.34 -43.46 18.96
CA VAL A 54 14.13 -42.49 18.16
C VAL A 54 15.53 -42.16 18.71
N ASP A 55 16.01 -42.86 19.74
CA ASP A 55 17.34 -42.62 20.33
C ASP A 55 18.57 -42.78 19.40
N GLU A 56 18.43 -43.19 18.13
CA GLU A 56 19.57 -43.47 17.24
C GLU A 56 19.60 -42.76 15.87
N CYS A 57 18.72 -41.80 15.54
CA CYS A 57 18.79 -41.15 14.21
C CYS A 57 18.35 -39.68 14.17
N GLU A 58 19.33 -38.77 14.10
CA GLU A 58 19.16 -37.34 13.82
C GLU A 58 18.40 -37.08 12.50
N THR A 59 18.58 -37.95 11.50
CA THR A 59 17.85 -37.91 10.21
C THR A 59 16.34 -38.15 10.38
N SER A 60 15.91 -38.89 11.40
CA SER A 60 14.49 -39.16 11.67
C SER A 60 13.78 -37.93 12.24
N TRP A 61 14.46 -37.12 13.05
CA TRP A 61 13.90 -35.89 13.61
C TRP A 61 13.60 -34.84 12.54
N ASN A 62 14.50 -34.63 11.56
CA ASN A 62 14.25 -33.72 10.44
C ASN A 62 13.02 -34.13 9.59
N ILE A 63 12.73 -35.43 9.48
CA ILE A 63 11.53 -35.92 8.77
C ILE A 63 10.27 -35.68 9.61
N VAL A 64 10.32 -36.00 10.91
CA VAL A 64 9.22 -35.73 11.86
C VAL A 64 8.92 -34.23 11.89
N GLU A 65 9.92 -33.37 11.95
CA GLU A 65 9.76 -31.91 11.98
C GLU A 65 9.21 -31.36 10.66
N ASN A 66 9.63 -31.90 9.51
CA ASN A 66 9.03 -31.57 8.22
C ASN A 66 7.55 -32.00 8.11
N ILE A 67 7.20 -33.18 8.62
CA ILE A 67 5.80 -33.66 8.64
C ILE A 67 4.98 -32.82 9.61
N LYS A 68 5.50 -32.55 10.81
CA LYS A 68 4.91 -31.66 11.80
C LYS A 68 4.66 -30.28 11.22
N ASN A 69 5.64 -29.67 10.54
CA ASN A 69 5.49 -28.36 9.93
C ASN A 69 4.46 -28.38 8.79
N LYS A 70 4.41 -29.44 7.97
CA LYS A 70 3.34 -29.62 6.97
C LYS A 70 1.97 -29.78 7.62
N PHE A 71 1.87 -30.53 8.70
CA PHE A 71 0.63 -30.77 9.44
C PHE A 71 0.17 -29.48 10.13
N LEU A 72 1.02 -28.82 10.92
CA LEU A 72 0.71 -27.52 11.52
C LEU A 72 0.34 -26.46 10.48
N ASN A 73 0.99 -26.42 9.31
CA ASN A 73 0.59 -25.53 8.22
C ASN A 73 -0.77 -25.90 7.60
N LEU A 74 -1.21 -27.16 7.68
CA LEU A 74 -2.56 -27.58 7.31
C LEU A 74 -3.61 -27.10 8.34
N PHE A 75 -3.29 -27.08 9.64
CA PHE A 75 -4.22 -26.63 10.69
C PHE A 75 -4.24 -25.11 10.89
N TYR A 76 -3.08 -24.47 10.76
CA TYR A 76 -2.92 -23.03 10.87
C TYR A 76 -2.46 -22.50 9.52
N LYS A 77 -3.36 -22.52 8.54
CA LYS A 77 -3.09 -21.87 7.25
C LYS A 77 -2.88 -20.38 7.51
N LYS A 78 -1.62 -19.98 7.62
CA LYS A 78 -1.25 -18.58 7.77
C LYS A 78 -1.62 -17.85 6.48
N GLU A 79 -2.24 -16.70 6.62
CA GLU A 79 -2.54 -15.83 5.50
C GLU A 79 -1.28 -15.03 5.18
N HIS A 80 -0.89 -15.04 3.91
CA HIS A 80 0.26 -14.27 3.46
C HIS A 80 -0.22 -12.99 2.80
N TYR A 81 0.35 -11.86 3.19
CA TYR A 81 0.07 -10.56 2.61
C TYR A 81 1.31 -9.99 1.93
N LEU A 82 1.17 -9.57 0.69
CA LEU A 82 2.15 -8.73 0.00
C LEU A 82 1.74 -7.28 0.25
N ASN A 83 2.54 -6.55 1.03
CA ASN A 83 2.32 -5.14 1.37
C ASN A 83 3.23 -4.28 0.49
N ILE A 84 2.64 -3.55 -0.46
CA ILE A 84 3.38 -2.77 -1.46
C ILE A 84 3.24 -1.28 -1.19
N PHE A 85 4.37 -0.62 -0.94
CA PHE A 85 4.45 0.83 -0.77
C PHE A 85 4.76 1.53 -2.09
N ILE A 86 3.96 2.53 -2.47
CA ILE A 86 4.10 3.25 -3.73
C ILE A 86 4.21 4.74 -3.48
N HIS A 87 5.36 5.30 -3.83
CA HIS A 87 5.65 6.70 -3.65
C HIS A 87 4.90 7.62 -4.64
N GLY A 88 4.82 8.90 -4.29
CA GLY A 88 4.29 9.97 -5.13
C GLY A 88 5.21 10.39 -6.28
N ASN A 89 4.99 11.60 -6.80
CA ASN A 89 5.92 12.20 -7.77
C ASN A 89 7.22 12.66 -7.07
N PHE A 90 8.27 12.96 -7.83
CA PHE A 90 9.43 13.67 -7.30
C PHE A 90 9.11 15.15 -7.29
N ASN A 91 8.64 15.64 -6.14
CA ASN A 91 8.17 17.00 -5.91
C ASN A 91 9.25 18.05 -6.25
N THR A 92 9.30 18.45 -7.53
CA THR A 92 10.13 19.56 -8.00
C THR A 92 9.21 20.69 -8.37
N GLY A 93 9.20 21.74 -7.55
CA GLY A 93 8.62 23.01 -7.97
C GLY A 93 9.18 23.49 -9.32
N LEU A 94 10.40 23.07 -9.68
CA LEU A 94 11.01 23.30 -11.01
C LEU A 94 10.34 22.55 -12.17
N GLY A 95 9.67 21.41 -11.93
CA GLY A 95 8.89 20.70 -12.95
C GLY A 95 7.66 21.48 -13.42
N MET A 96 7.25 22.50 -12.66
CA MET A 96 6.16 23.42 -13.03
C MET A 96 6.55 24.40 -14.16
N LEU A 97 7.81 24.46 -14.59
CA LEU A 97 8.21 25.32 -15.71
C LEU A 97 7.88 24.72 -17.09
N SER A 98 7.50 23.45 -17.15
CA SER A 98 7.17 22.71 -18.40
C SER A 98 5.70 22.25 -18.47
N LEU A 99 4.83 22.90 -17.70
CA LEU A 99 3.42 22.54 -17.52
C LEU A 99 2.63 22.34 -18.82
N PRO A 100 2.75 23.19 -19.87
CA PRO A 100 1.96 23.01 -21.08
C PRO A 100 2.21 21.67 -21.78
N ASN A 101 3.45 21.19 -21.77
CA ASN A 101 3.83 19.93 -22.40
C ASN A 101 3.38 18.71 -21.58
N VAL A 102 3.36 18.82 -20.25
CA VAL A 102 2.80 17.79 -19.38
C VAL A 102 1.28 17.67 -19.58
N LEU A 103 0.57 18.79 -19.67
CA LEU A 103 -0.87 18.83 -19.92
C LEU A 103 -1.26 18.26 -21.29
N LYS A 104 -0.46 18.54 -22.33
CA LYS A 104 -0.63 17.96 -23.67
C LYS A 104 -0.16 16.50 -23.77
N ASP A 105 0.37 15.95 -22.69
CA ASP A 105 0.97 14.61 -22.61
C ASP A 105 2.15 14.40 -23.60
N ASP A 106 2.72 15.49 -24.13
CA ASP A 106 3.87 15.50 -25.04
C ASP A 106 5.14 15.92 -24.29
N ILE A 107 5.61 15.01 -23.45
CA ILE A 107 6.77 15.24 -22.59
C ILE A 107 8.08 14.77 -23.22
N LYS A 108 8.06 14.16 -24.41
CA LYS A 108 9.26 13.54 -25.00
C LYS A 108 10.31 14.60 -25.30
N GLY A 109 11.53 14.40 -24.79
CA GLY A 109 12.66 15.32 -25.02
C GLY A 109 12.65 16.58 -24.14
N THR A 110 11.62 16.79 -23.30
CA THR A 110 11.54 17.95 -22.40
C THR A 110 12.63 17.92 -21.32
N SER A 111 13.02 19.12 -20.85
CA SER A 111 13.90 19.29 -19.68
C SER A 111 13.33 18.64 -18.43
N TYR A 112 12.00 18.56 -18.31
CA TYR A 112 11.31 17.88 -17.22
C TYR A 112 11.63 16.39 -17.14
N ILE A 113 11.55 15.64 -18.24
CA ILE A 113 11.93 14.23 -18.22
C ILE A 113 13.40 14.08 -17.81
N LYS A 114 14.29 14.95 -18.31
CA LYS A 114 15.71 14.92 -17.95
C LYS A 114 15.90 15.16 -16.45
N LEU A 115 15.23 16.18 -15.90
CA LEU A 115 15.24 16.51 -14.48
C LEU A 115 14.73 15.34 -13.65
N VAL A 116 13.51 14.82 -13.91
CA VAL A 116 12.93 13.70 -13.14
C VAL A 116 13.84 12.47 -13.18
N ARG A 117 14.47 12.18 -14.33
CA ARG A 117 15.45 11.08 -14.43
C ARG A 117 16.69 11.32 -13.58
N ARG A 118 17.16 12.57 -13.43
CA ARG A 118 18.29 12.93 -12.55
C ARG A 118 17.89 12.80 -11.08
N LEU A 119 16.73 13.34 -10.69
CA LEU A 119 16.20 13.18 -9.32
C LEU A 119 16.07 11.71 -8.94
N ARG A 120 15.60 10.86 -9.86
CA ARG A 120 15.46 9.42 -9.62
C ARG A 120 16.80 8.70 -9.41
N LYS A 121 17.92 9.29 -9.83
CA LYS A 121 19.25 8.75 -9.59
C LYS A 121 19.89 9.32 -8.33
N ASP A 122 19.32 10.36 -7.75
CA ASP A 122 19.87 11.05 -6.60
C ASP A 122 19.36 10.38 -5.31
N PRO A 123 20.27 9.78 -4.50
CA PRO A 123 19.92 9.11 -3.25
C PRO A 123 19.22 10.00 -2.23
N PHE A 124 19.39 11.33 -2.32
CA PHE A 124 18.74 12.30 -1.45
C PHE A 124 17.20 12.09 -1.39
N PHE A 125 16.56 11.82 -2.53
CA PHE A 125 15.09 11.67 -2.57
C PHE A 125 14.56 10.37 -1.95
N TYR A 126 15.45 9.48 -1.53
CA TYR A 126 15.14 8.20 -0.91
C TYR A 126 15.27 8.25 0.62
N GLN A 127 15.78 9.35 1.17
CA GLN A 127 16.06 9.53 2.59
C GLN A 127 14.83 9.98 3.41
N GLU A 128 13.74 10.37 2.73
CA GLU A 128 12.56 10.91 3.40
C GLU A 128 11.28 10.08 3.18
N GLN A 129 11.22 9.18 2.20
CA GLN A 129 9.97 8.49 1.84
C GLN A 129 10.20 6.99 1.57
N PRO A 130 9.17 6.13 1.69
CA PRO A 130 9.30 4.69 1.45
C PRO A 130 9.40 4.36 -0.04
N ILE A 131 10.60 4.55 -0.59
CA ILE A 131 10.95 4.32 -1.98
C ILE A 131 12.32 3.63 -2.09
N LEU A 132 12.42 2.62 -2.96
CA LEU A 132 13.69 2.03 -3.39
C LEU A 132 13.82 2.13 -4.91
N SER A 133 14.47 1.16 -5.55
CA SER A 133 14.70 1.12 -7.00
C SER A 133 13.39 1.09 -7.81
N ARG A 134 13.49 1.29 -9.13
CA ARG A 134 12.32 1.17 -10.02
C ARG A 134 11.85 -0.28 -10.13
N GLY A 135 10.55 -0.45 -10.28
CA GLY A 135 9.88 -1.75 -10.29
C GLY A 135 9.50 -2.21 -8.89
N LEU A 136 9.02 -3.45 -8.81
CA LEU A 136 8.67 -4.09 -7.54
C LEU A 136 9.94 -4.63 -6.88
N THR A 137 10.28 -4.12 -5.71
CA THR A 137 11.48 -4.46 -4.95
C THR A 137 11.06 -4.96 -3.57
N SER A 138 11.40 -6.20 -3.24
CA SER A 138 11.20 -6.75 -1.89
C SER A 138 12.09 -5.99 -0.91
N ILE A 139 11.58 -5.79 0.30
CA ILE A 139 12.30 -5.14 1.39
C ILE A 139 12.08 -5.93 2.67
N ASP A 140 13.17 -6.17 3.40
CA ASP A 140 13.12 -6.66 4.76
C ASP A 140 13.17 -5.45 5.69
N PRO A 141 12.05 -5.08 6.36
CA PRO A 141 12.01 -3.88 7.19
C PRO A 141 12.97 -4.01 8.37
N THR A 142 13.71 -2.94 8.65
CA THR A 142 14.75 -2.95 9.69
C THR A 142 14.97 -1.55 10.24
N TYR A 143 15.36 -1.49 11.52
CA TYR A 143 15.88 -0.29 12.17
C TYR A 143 17.40 -0.29 12.28
N ASP A 144 18.06 -1.40 11.91
CA ASP A 144 19.51 -1.50 11.94
C ASP A 144 20.09 -0.89 10.65
N VAL A 145 20.66 0.31 10.76
CA VAL A 145 21.33 1.00 9.65
C VAL A 145 22.52 0.18 9.12
N SER A 146 23.18 -0.63 9.95
CA SER A 146 24.33 -1.44 9.51
C SER A 146 23.93 -2.66 8.69
N SER A 147 22.66 -3.10 8.81
CA SER A 147 22.14 -4.22 8.02
C SER A 147 21.94 -3.89 6.54
N ILE A 148 21.91 -2.61 6.18
CA ILE A 148 21.87 -2.18 4.79
C ILE A 148 23.29 -1.98 4.26
N ASN A 149 23.69 -2.77 3.26
CA ASN A 149 24.96 -2.59 2.57
C ASN A 149 24.88 -1.40 1.59
N SER A 150 24.71 -0.19 2.13
CA SER A 150 24.51 1.05 1.40
C SER A 150 25.13 2.20 2.19
N GLU A 151 25.82 3.10 1.50
CA GLU A 151 26.32 4.35 2.07
C GLU A 151 25.19 5.35 2.41
N PHE A 152 24.00 5.13 1.84
CA PHE A 152 22.83 5.98 2.04
C PHE A 152 21.79 5.35 2.97
N LYS A 153 21.27 6.16 3.89
CA LYS A 153 20.15 5.85 4.80
C LYS A 153 18.82 5.97 4.07
N TYR A 154 18.30 4.88 3.51
CA TYR A 154 17.01 4.90 2.80
C TYR A 154 15.82 4.78 3.76
N ALA A 155 14.90 5.76 3.71
CA ALA A 155 13.75 5.83 4.62
C ALA A 155 12.76 4.68 4.50
N ALA A 156 12.76 3.94 3.38
CA ALA A 156 11.87 2.80 3.20
C ALA A 156 12.01 1.74 4.30
N TYR A 157 13.24 1.46 4.76
CA TYR A 157 13.48 0.45 5.79
C TYR A 157 12.83 0.81 7.14
N PRO A 158 13.17 1.95 7.76
CA PRO A 158 12.62 2.32 9.07
C PRO A 158 11.14 2.69 9.03
N ILE A 159 10.63 3.30 7.94
CA ILE A 159 9.19 3.61 7.81
C ILE A 159 8.37 2.33 7.80
N ILE A 160 8.77 1.35 6.98
CA ILE A 160 8.02 0.10 6.86
C ILE A 160 8.19 -0.75 8.13
N ALA A 161 9.33 -0.66 8.82
CA ALA A 161 9.49 -1.28 10.14
C ALA A 161 8.55 -0.67 11.18
N GLY A 162 8.42 0.67 11.21
CA GLY A 162 7.45 1.38 12.05
C GLY A 162 6.01 0.97 11.75
N TYR A 163 5.65 0.92 10.47
CA TYR A 163 4.34 0.42 10.03
C TYR A 163 4.08 -1.01 10.55
N GLN A 164 5.07 -1.90 10.45
CA GLN A 164 4.97 -3.29 10.91
C GLN A 164 4.87 -3.38 12.45
N ASP A 165 5.56 -2.54 13.21
CA ASP A 165 5.47 -2.49 14.67
C ASP A 165 4.07 -2.06 15.13
N VAL A 166 3.51 -1.00 14.52
CA VAL A 166 2.12 -0.59 14.80
C VAL A 166 1.15 -1.70 14.40
N TYR A 167 1.34 -2.31 13.22
CA TYR A 167 0.53 -3.45 12.78
C TYR A 167 0.53 -4.58 13.81
N ASN A 168 1.71 -4.98 14.29
CA ASN A 168 1.84 -6.06 15.26
C ASN A 168 1.20 -5.70 16.59
N SER A 169 1.27 -4.44 17.02
CA SER A 169 0.60 -4.01 18.25
C SER A 169 -0.92 -4.05 18.13
N VAL A 170 -1.45 -3.59 17.00
CA VAL A 170 -2.88 -3.43 16.76
C VAL A 170 -3.55 -4.79 16.49
N TYR A 171 -2.83 -5.68 15.81
CA TYR A 171 -3.30 -7.01 15.40
C TYR A 171 -2.57 -8.14 16.14
N ALA A 172 -2.05 -7.91 17.36
CA ALA A 172 -1.26 -8.90 18.13
C ALA A 172 -1.97 -10.26 18.31
N ASN A 173 -3.30 -10.24 18.38
CA ASN A 173 -4.13 -11.45 18.51
C ASN A 173 -4.29 -12.21 17.19
N ASN A 174 -3.99 -11.58 16.06
CA ASN A 174 -4.07 -12.16 14.73
C ASN A 174 -2.72 -12.79 14.31
N LYS A 175 -2.26 -13.78 15.09
CA LYS A 175 -1.02 -14.55 14.83
C LYS A 175 -1.04 -15.38 13.53
N LYS A 176 -2.10 -15.23 12.72
CA LYS A 176 -2.32 -15.98 11.48
C LYS A 176 -1.72 -15.30 10.26
N GLU A 177 -1.19 -14.08 10.36
CA GLU A 177 -0.73 -13.36 9.18
C GLU A 177 0.79 -13.32 9.05
N ILE A 178 1.28 -13.49 7.83
CA ILE A 178 2.68 -13.31 7.45
C ILE A 178 2.75 -12.19 6.42
N ASN A 179 3.37 -11.08 6.82
CA ASN A 179 3.55 -9.91 5.97
C ASN A 179 4.88 -9.99 5.21
N HIS A 180 4.80 -9.80 3.90
CA HIS A 180 5.93 -9.61 3.01
C HIS A 180 5.90 -8.18 2.49
N PHE A 181 7.01 -7.47 2.54
CA PHE A 181 7.05 -6.06 2.19
C PHE A 181 7.75 -5.81 0.87
N TYR A 182 7.21 -4.84 0.13
CA TYR A 182 7.74 -4.38 -1.13
C TYR A 182 7.61 -2.87 -1.24
N THR A 183 8.48 -2.28 -2.05
CA THR A 183 8.23 -0.96 -2.65
C THR A 183 7.97 -1.14 -4.14
N PHE A 184 7.13 -0.30 -4.73
CA PHE A 184 7.03 -0.15 -6.17
C PHE A 184 7.52 1.23 -6.58
N GLY A 185 8.73 1.27 -7.12
CA GLY A 185 9.31 2.50 -7.64
C GLY A 185 8.89 2.75 -9.09
N TRP A 186 8.29 3.90 -9.38
CA TRP A 186 7.94 4.30 -10.75
C TRP A 186 8.81 5.47 -11.23
N SER A 187 8.53 5.99 -12.43
CA SER A 187 9.31 7.11 -12.99
C SER A 187 9.08 8.45 -12.29
N GLY A 188 7.96 8.64 -11.60
CA GLY A 188 7.58 9.92 -10.99
C GLY A 188 7.13 11.00 -12.00
N ILE A 189 6.90 10.61 -13.25
CA ILE A 189 6.55 11.51 -14.35
C ILE A 189 5.04 11.73 -14.40
N LEU A 190 4.59 12.98 -14.36
CA LEU A 190 3.19 13.38 -14.27
C LEU A 190 2.36 13.27 -15.56
N SER A 191 2.84 12.54 -16.56
CA SER A 191 2.12 12.28 -17.81
C SER A 191 1.07 11.17 -17.64
N GLN A 192 -0.13 11.37 -18.18
CA GLN A 192 -1.19 10.36 -18.20
C GLN A 192 -0.74 9.09 -18.93
N SER A 193 -0.14 9.22 -20.13
CA SER A 193 0.42 8.07 -20.86
C SER A 193 1.46 7.32 -20.04
N LYS A 194 2.32 8.04 -19.30
CA LYS A 194 3.31 7.39 -18.43
C LYS A 194 2.66 6.67 -17.26
N ARG A 195 1.62 7.23 -16.64
CA ARG A 195 0.87 6.54 -15.57
C ARG A 195 0.20 5.25 -16.10
N ILE A 196 -0.35 5.25 -17.32
CA ILE A 196 -0.87 4.05 -17.99
C ILE A 196 0.22 2.99 -18.14
N ILE A 197 1.37 3.38 -18.69
CA ILE A 197 2.52 2.48 -18.90
C ILE A 197 3.01 1.88 -17.58
N GLU A 198 3.20 2.71 -16.55
CA GLU A 198 3.69 2.26 -15.24
C GLU A 198 2.66 1.39 -14.51
N ALA A 199 1.35 1.63 -14.69
CA ALA A 199 0.30 0.77 -14.16
C ALA A 199 0.32 -0.63 -14.79
N VAL A 200 0.54 -0.75 -16.10
CA VAL A 200 0.69 -2.06 -16.77
C VAL A 200 1.93 -2.79 -16.25
N ARG A 201 3.06 -2.09 -16.10
CA ARG A 201 4.28 -2.66 -15.52
C ARG A 201 4.05 -3.12 -14.09
N PHE A 202 3.35 -2.33 -13.29
CA PHE A 202 3.03 -2.67 -11.92
C PHE A 202 2.13 -3.91 -11.86
N TYR A 203 1.05 -3.94 -12.64
CA TYR A 203 0.14 -5.08 -12.76
C TYR A 203 0.92 -6.36 -13.09
N ASN A 204 1.81 -6.30 -14.07
CA ASN A 204 2.63 -7.42 -14.50
C ASN A 204 3.63 -7.89 -13.44
N ALA A 205 4.32 -6.96 -12.77
CA ALA A 205 5.27 -7.28 -11.71
C ALA A 205 4.56 -7.94 -10.53
N LEU A 206 3.42 -7.39 -10.12
CA LEU A 206 2.62 -7.92 -9.02
C LEU A 206 2.00 -9.29 -9.35
N ALA A 207 1.47 -9.46 -10.57
CA ALA A 207 0.96 -10.76 -11.01
C ALA A 207 2.06 -11.83 -11.06
N GLU A 208 3.29 -11.48 -11.45
CA GLU A 208 4.42 -12.42 -11.38
C GLU A 208 4.78 -12.79 -9.94
N GLU A 209 4.78 -11.83 -9.01
CA GLU A 209 5.12 -12.10 -7.61
C GLU A 209 4.04 -12.96 -6.93
N VAL A 210 2.75 -12.67 -7.12
CA VAL A 210 1.66 -13.51 -6.60
C VAL A 210 1.77 -14.95 -7.15
N GLU A 211 2.10 -15.12 -8.44
CA GLU A 211 2.28 -16.44 -9.03
C GLU A 211 3.50 -17.20 -8.47
N LYS A 212 4.54 -16.49 -8.03
CA LYS A 212 5.69 -17.11 -7.34
C LYS A 212 5.24 -17.70 -5.99
N PHE A 213 4.40 -17.00 -5.23
CA PHE A 213 3.81 -17.55 -4.00
C PHE A 213 2.91 -18.76 -4.29
N ARG A 214 2.05 -18.69 -5.32
CA ARG A 214 1.15 -19.80 -5.68
C ARG A 214 1.88 -21.07 -6.08
N ARG A 215 3.02 -20.96 -6.77
CA ARG A 215 3.87 -22.13 -7.09
C ARG A 215 4.42 -22.83 -5.85
N ASN A 216 4.52 -22.11 -4.73
CA ASN A 216 4.93 -22.65 -3.43
C ASN A 216 3.73 -23.07 -2.58
N GLY A 217 2.52 -23.17 -3.16
CA GLY A 217 1.29 -23.53 -2.44
C GLY A 217 0.71 -22.42 -1.58
N ILE A 218 1.20 -21.19 -1.72
CA ILE A 218 0.76 -20.03 -0.94
C ILE A 218 -0.15 -19.15 -1.80
N ASP A 219 -1.39 -18.93 -1.35
CA ASP A 219 -2.28 -17.94 -1.96
C ASP A 219 -2.13 -16.60 -1.22
N ALA A 220 -1.17 -15.80 -1.68
CA ALA A 220 -0.88 -14.51 -1.07
C ALA A 220 -1.90 -13.45 -1.48
N LYS A 221 -2.43 -12.74 -0.49
CA LYS A 221 -3.29 -11.56 -0.66
C LYS A 221 -2.42 -10.32 -0.89
N VAL A 222 -2.98 -9.30 -1.54
CA VAL A 222 -2.23 -8.08 -1.87
C VAL A 222 -2.84 -6.86 -1.18
N LYS A 223 -2.01 -6.12 -0.44
CA LYS A 223 -2.30 -4.82 0.17
C LYS A 223 -1.41 -3.77 -0.49
N ILE A 224 -2.00 -2.68 -1.00
CA ILE A 224 -1.25 -1.57 -1.60
C ILE A 224 -1.41 -0.35 -0.72
N VAL A 225 -0.30 0.28 -0.35
CA VAL A 225 -0.26 1.57 0.35
C VAL A 225 0.42 2.57 -0.58
N ALA A 226 -0.33 3.57 -1.05
CA ALA A 226 0.15 4.48 -2.07
C ALA A 226 -0.09 5.94 -1.71
N HIS A 227 0.82 6.81 -2.12
CA HIS A 227 0.75 8.25 -1.84
C HIS A 227 0.74 9.08 -3.11
N SER A 228 0.02 10.20 -3.08
CA SER A 228 0.00 11.17 -4.18
C SER A 228 -0.31 10.49 -5.53
N HIS A 229 0.44 10.77 -6.58
CA HIS A 229 0.25 10.11 -7.88
C HIS A 229 0.60 8.60 -7.91
N GLY A 230 1.26 8.07 -6.88
CA GLY A 230 1.35 6.62 -6.69
C GLY A 230 -0.03 5.99 -6.47
N GLY A 231 -0.96 6.73 -5.85
CA GLY A 231 -2.36 6.33 -5.75
C GLY A 231 -3.04 6.24 -7.13
N ASN A 232 -2.76 7.19 -8.02
CA ASN A 232 -3.27 7.18 -9.39
C ASN A 232 -2.76 5.98 -10.22
N ILE A 233 -1.52 5.54 -10.03
CA ILE A 233 -1.02 4.30 -10.64
C ILE A 233 -1.76 3.09 -10.10
N SER A 234 -2.07 3.10 -8.80
CA SER A 234 -2.79 2.02 -8.13
C SER A 234 -4.24 1.94 -8.62
N ILE A 235 -4.95 3.07 -8.72
CA ILE A 235 -6.30 3.17 -9.32
C ILE A 235 -6.30 2.65 -10.76
N ASN A 236 -5.27 2.99 -11.55
CA ASN A 236 -5.12 2.51 -12.91
C ASN A 236 -4.95 0.98 -13.01
N LEU A 237 -4.69 0.23 -11.93
CA LEU A 237 -4.78 -1.24 -11.98
C LEU A 237 -6.20 -1.71 -12.28
N GLY A 238 -7.23 -0.99 -11.80
CA GLY A 238 -8.62 -1.20 -12.18
C GLY A 238 -8.84 -0.94 -13.67
N LEU A 239 -8.26 0.14 -14.20
CA LEU A 239 -8.29 0.42 -15.64
C LEU A 239 -7.62 -0.70 -16.46
N VAL A 240 -6.43 -1.16 -16.06
CA VAL A 240 -5.78 -2.31 -16.70
C VAL A 240 -6.69 -3.54 -16.67
N HIS A 241 -7.31 -3.83 -15.52
CA HIS A 241 -8.20 -4.98 -15.36
C HIS A 241 -9.40 -4.94 -16.29
N GLU A 242 -10.11 -3.81 -16.37
CA GLU A 242 -11.27 -3.66 -17.27
C GLU A 242 -10.86 -3.64 -18.74
N ALA A 243 -9.76 -2.96 -19.09
CA ALA A 243 -9.26 -2.91 -20.46
C ALA A 243 -8.86 -4.31 -20.97
N LEU A 244 -8.29 -5.16 -20.12
CA LEU A 244 -8.00 -6.56 -20.46
C LEU A 244 -9.25 -7.38 -20.78
N LYS A 245 -10.43 -7.04 -20.23
CA LYS A 245 -11.69 -7.69 -20.63
C LYS A 245 -12.03 -7.31 -22.08
N ARG A 246 -11.91 -6.02 -22.42
CA ARG A 246 -12.17 -5.51 -23.78
C ARG A 246 -11.20 -6.03 -24.84
N VAL A 247 -9.91 -6.15 -24.51
CA VAL A 247 -8.90 -6.73 -25.42
C VAL A 247 -9.21 -8.20 -25.73
N LYS A 248 -9.82 -8.93 -24.79
CA LYS A 248 -10.20 -10.35 -25.00
C LYS A 248 -11.50 -10.49 -25.77
N ASP A 249 -12.46 -9.64 -25.48
CA ASP A 249 -13.77 -9.63 -26.11
C ASP A 249 -14.15 -8.17 -26.42
N LYS A 250 -14.15 -7.83 -27.70
CA LYS A 250 -14.49 -6.48 -28.19
C LYS A 250 -15.91 -6.05 -27.79
N ASN A 251 -16.79 -7.02 -27.53
CA ASN A 251 -18.18 -6.80 -27.14
C ASN A 251 -18.37 -6.84 -25.61
N ALA A 252 -17.31 -7.08 -24.83
CA ALA A 252 -17.41 -7.10 -23.38
C ALA A 252 -17.99 -5.77 -22.88
N LYS A 253 -19.15 -5.88 -22.23
CA LYS A 253 -19.72 -4.79 -21.45
C LYS A 253 -18.79 -4.54 -20.26
N ILE A 254 -18.59 -3.27 -19.96
CA ILE A 254 -17.79 -2.87 -18.81
C ILE A 254 -18.80 -2.44 -17.76
N GLU A 255 -19.05 -3.35 -16.82
CA GLU A 255 -20.06 -3.15 -15.79
C GLU A 255 -19.73 -1.92 -14.93
N GLY A 256 -20.76 -1.16 -14.57
CA GLY A 256 -20.63 0.01 -13.70
C GLY A 256 -19.91 1.22 -14.32
N LEU A 257 -19.52 1.16 -15.59
CA LEU A 257 -18.90 2.27 -16.30
C LEU A 257 -19.83 2.76 -17.41
N GLU A 258 -20.54 3.87 -17.15
CA GLU A 258 -21.25 4.64 -18.17
C GLU A 258 -20.24 5.37 -19.07
N LEU A 259 -19.34 4.64 -19.74
CA LEU A 259 -18.28 5.23 -20.57
C LEU A 259 -18.86 6.17 -21.63
N ASN A 260 -20.04 5.84 -22.16
CA ASN A 260 -20.71 6.65 -23.17
C ASN A 260 -21.23 7.99 -22.63
N ALA A 261 -21.44 8.12 -21.31
CA ALA A 261 -21.87 9.35 -20.69
C ALA A 261 -20.70 10.31 -20.40
N ASN A 262 -19.45 9.83 -20.46
CA ASN A 262 -18.25 10.63 -20.24
C ASN A 262 -17.20 10.36 -21.34
N PRO A 263 -17.19 11.17 -22.42
CA PRO A 263 -16.28 11.00 -23.56
C PRO A 263 -14.80 10.91 -23.19
N GLU A 264 -14.38 11.59 -22.12
CA GLU A 264 -12.99 11.61 -21.71
C GLU A 264 -12.57 10.36 -20.96
N LEU A 265 -13.46 9.83 -20.12
CA LEU A 265 -13.27 8.52 -19.51
C LEU A 265 -13.17 7.44 -20.60
N LEU A 266 -14.01 7.54 -21.64
CA LEU A 266 -13.93 6.65 -22.80
C LEU A 266 -12.62 6.82 -23.59
N GLU A 267 -12.16 8.06 -23.81
CA GLU A 267 -10.86 8.34 -24.44
C GLU A 267 -9.71 7.71 -23.63
N TYR A 268 -9.68 7.94 -22.32
CA TYR A 268 -8.65 7.41 -21.42
C TYR A 268 -8.68 5.88 -21.36
N PHE A 269 -9.88 5.28 -21.33
CA PHE A 269 -10.07 3.84 -21.41
C PHE A 269 -9.55 3.26 -22.73
N ASN A 270 -9.94 3.85 -23.87
CA ASN A 270 -9.49 3.41 -25.20
C ASN A 270 -7.98 3.53 -25.38
N ARG A 271 -7.34 4.57 -24.80
CA ARG A 271 -5.87 4.69 -24.78
C ARG A 271 -5.21 3.52 -24.05
N MET A 272 -5.77 3.05 -22.92
CA MET A 272 -5.28 1.83 -22.26
C MET A 272 -5.47 0.61 -23.15
N VAL A 273 -6.65 0.42 -23.76
CA VAL A 273 -6.93 -0.72 -24.66
C VAL A 273 -5.92 -0.75 -25.81
N SER A 274 -5.76 0.36 -26.53
CA SER A 274 -4.80 0.46 -27.64
C SER A 274 -3.36 0.23 -27.19
N TYR A 275 -2.97 0.73 -26.01
CA TYR A 275 -1.65 0.45 -25.45
C TYR A 275 -1.47 -1.05 -25.18
N LEU A 276 -2.43 -1.71 -24.54
CA LEU A 276 -2.39 -3.15 -24.27
C LEU A 276 -2.33 -3.99 -25.55
N GLU A 277 -3.08 -3.63 -26.60
CA GLU A 277 -3.05 -4.30 -27.91
C GLU A 277 -1.69 -4.14 -28.61
N SER A 278 -0.99 -3.03 -28.37
CA SER A 278 0.35 -2.80 -28.92
C SER A 278 1.46 -3.59 -28.21
N LEU A 279 1.18 -4.12 -27.02
CA LEU A 279 2.20 -4.82 -26.23
C LEU A 279 2.45 -6.24 -26.74
N PRO A 280 3.71 -6.68 -26.78
CA PRO A 280 4.03 -8.03 -27.18
C PRO A 280 3.64 -9.06 -26.13
N SER A 281 3.74 -10.34 -26.51
CA SER A 281 3.65 -11.43 -25.53
C SER A 281 4.78 -11.38 -24.51
N LYS A 282 4.52 -11.90 -23.30
CA LYS A 282 5.51 -12.03 -22.23
C LYS A 282 6.81 -12.74 -22.67
N ARG A 283 6.70 -13.81 -23.47
CA ARG A 283 7.86 -14.57 -23.96
C ARG A 283 8.74 -13.72 -24.88
N PHE A 284 8.13 -12.87 -25.71
CA PHE A 284 8.84 -12.00 -26.63
C PHE A 284 9.49 -10.81 -25.89
N ALA A 285 8.75 -10.14 -25.01
CA ALA A 285 9.27 -9.02 -24.22
C ALA A 285 10.52 -9.38 -23.40
N LYS A 286 10.55 -10.57 -22.79
CA LYS A 286 11.72 -11.04 -22.02
C LYS A 286 12.95 -11.37 -22.87
N LYS A 287 12.80 -11.56 -24.18
CA LYS A 287 13.91 -11.85 -25.11
C LYS A 287 14.42 -10.62 -25.85
N GLN A 288 13.57 -9.62 -26.04
CA GLN A 288 13.92 -8.44 -26.83
C GLN A 288 14.79 -7.47 -26.02
N LYS A 289 15.98 -7.15 -26.55
CA LYS A 289 16.83 -6.08 -26.01
C LYS A 289 16.13 -4.73 -26.19
N GLY A 290 16.16 -3.89 -25.15
CA GLY A 290 15.61 -2.52 -25.19
C GLY A 290 14.16 -2.38 -24.74
N LEU A 291 13.40 -3.47 -24.59
CA LEU A 291 12.12 -3.43 -23.89
C LEU A 291 12.32 -3.50 -22.38
N HIS A 292 11.47 -2.82 -21.61
CA HIS A 292 11.47 -3.00 -20.16
C HIS A 292 10.89 -4.38 -19.81
N LYS A 293 11.41 -4.98 -18.73
CA LYS A 293 11.07 -6.34 -18.27
C LYS A 293 9.57 -6.65 -18.21
N PHE A 294 8.74 -5.64 -17.93
CA PHE A 294 7.30 -5.77 -17.71
C PHE A 294 6.44 -5.10 -18.80
N ASP A 295 7.04 -4.73 -19.94
CA ASP A 295 6.34 -4.19 -21.11
C ASP A 295 5.79 -5.34 -21.98
N TYR A 296 4.79 -6.04 -21.46
CA TYR A 296 4.08 -7.09 -22.18
C TYR A 296 2.59 -7.10 -21.81
N ILE A 297 1.75 -7.69 -22.67
CA ILE A 297 0.33 -7.82 -22.38
C ILE A 297 0.11 -8.71 -21.13
N PRO A 298 -0.57 -8.23 -20.08
CA PRO A 298 -0.81 -9.01 -18.87
C PRO A 298 -1.49 -10.36 -19.12
N SER A 299 -1.12 -11.35 -18.31
CA SER A 299 -1.68 -12.71 -18.42
C SER A 299 -3.14 -12.77 -17.96
N LYS A 300 -3.88 -13.78 -18.42
CA LYS A 300 -5.32 -13.95 -18.10
C LYS A 300 -5.63 -14.22 -16.63
N LYS A 301 -4.63 -14.54 -15.80
CA LYS A 301 -4.85 -14.87 -14.39
C LYS A 301 -5.32 -13.62 -13.65
N GLY A 302 -6.51 -13.69 -13.05
CA GLY A 302 -7.11 -12.58 -12.33
C GLY A 302 -6.27 -12.20 -11.11
N LEU A 303 -5.53 -11.09 -11.22
CA LEU A 303 -4.99 -10.40 -10.06
C LEU A 303 -6.16 -9.83 -9.24
N LYS A 304 -6.08 -9.94 -7.92
CA LYS A 304 -7.01 -9.33 -6.97
C LYS A 304 -6.20 -8.57 -5.94
N ILE A 305 -6.70 -7.40 -5.58
CA ILE A 305 -6.16 -6.53 -4.54
C ILE A 305 -7.13 -6.59 -3.37
N GLU A 306 -6.66 -7.12 -2.25
CA GLU A 306 -7.46 -7.26 -1.04
C GLU A 306 -7.80 -5.87 -0.49
N GLU A 307 -6.78 -5.01 -0.38
CA GLU A 307 -6.93 -3.65 0.11
C GLU A 307 -6.06 -2.68 -0.69
N LEU A 308 -6.67 -1.55 -1.06
CA LEU A 308 -5.97 -0.39 -1.61
C LEU A 308 -6.11 0.78 -0.65
N ILE A 309 -5.00 1.25 -0.11
CA ILE A 309 -4.92 2.41 0.76
C ILE A 309 -4.22 3.51 -0.04
N ILE A 310 -4.95 4.57 -0.36
CA ILE A 310 -4.39 5.76 -1.00
C ILE A 310 -4.43 6.94 -0.03
N THR A 311 -3.35 7.71 0.02
CA THR A 311 -3.24 8.88 0.90
C THR A 311 -2.70 10.09 0.14
N GLY A 312 -3.26 11.28 0.41
CA GLY A 312 -2.86 12.52 -0.26
C GLY A 312 -2.94 12.43 -1.79
N THR A 313 -3.79 11.54 -2.32
CA THR A 313 -3.88 11.26 -3.75
C THR A 313 -4.81 12.27 -4.39
N PRO A 314 -4.36 13.04 -5.41
CA PRO A 314 -5.29 13.85 -6.19
C PRO A 314 -6.20 12.91 -6.99
N VAL A 315 -7.50 12.95 -6.70
CA VAL A 315 -8.52 12.13 -7.39
C VAL A 315 -8.77 12.74 -8.76
N GLN A 316 -8.40 12.01 -9.81
CA GLN A 316 -8.47 12.47 -11.20
C GLN A 316 -9.78 12.01 -11.83
N ALA A 317 -10.51 12.91 -12.49
CA ALA A 317 -11.83 12.59 -13.06
C ALA A 317 -11.78 11.42 -14.06
N GLU A 318 -10.70 11.32 -14.83
CA GLU A 318 -10.48 10.29 -15.85
C GLU A 318 -10.24 8.89 -15.29
N ASN A 319 -9.84 8.74 -14.02
CA ASN A 319 -9.53 7.43 -13.45
C ASN A 319 -10.34 7.09 -12.19
N SER A 320 -11.04 8.06 -11.60
CA SER A 320 -11.73 7.92 -10.32
C SER A 320 -12.70 6.74 -10.30
N PHE A 321 -13.37 6.45 -11.43
CA PHE A 321 -14.30 5.33 -11.55
C PHE A 321 -13.66 3.96 -11.35
N PHE A 322 -12.39 3.79 -11.72
CA PHE A 322 -11.72 2.50 -11.65
C PHE A 322 -11.41 2.04 -10.23
N ILE A 323 -11.53 2.91 -9.21
CA ILE A 323 -11.41 2.53 -7.79
C ILE A 323 -12.45 1.47 -7.39
N ASN A 324 -13.57 1.38 -8.11
CA ASN A 324 -14.63 0.40 -7.86
C ASN A 324 -14.52 -0.87 -8.72
N SER A 325 -13.49 -0.99 -9.57
CA SER A 325 -13.25 -2.18 -10.38
C SER A 325 -13.23 -3.45 -9.51
N GLU A 326 -13.62 -4.58 -10.11
CA GLU A 326 -13.62 -5.89 -9.45
C GLU A 326 -12.23 -6.36 -9.01
N ILE A 327 -11.16 -5.74 -9.51
CA ILE A 327 -9.81 -6.04 -9.04
C ILE A 327 -9.66 -5.68 -7.55
N PHE A 328 -10.35 -4.64 -7.07
CA PHE A 328 -10.29 -4.20 -5.69
C PHE A 328 -11.44 -4.83 -4.89
N LYS A 329 -11.09 -5.44 -3.75
CA LYS A 329 -12.09 -5.89 -2.77
C LYS A 329 -12.51 -4.74 -1.86
N LYS A 330 -11.54 -3.98 -1.33
CA LYS A 330 -11.77 -2.79 -0.49
C LYS A 330 -10.77 -1.68 -0.81
N ALA A 331 -11.18 -0.43 -0.66
CA ALA A 331 -10.28 0.71 -0.77
C ALA A 331 -10.50 1.73 0.35
N TYR A 332 -9.44 2.45 0.73
CA TYR A 332 -9.47 3.59 1.64
C TYR A 332 -8.80 4.78 0.97
N SER A 333 -9.43 5.95 1.06
CA SER A 333 -8.90 7.21 0.55
C SER A 333 -8.75 8.20 1.68
N PHE A 334 -7.52 8.30 2.21
CA PHE A 334 -7.14 9.25 3.25
C PHE A 334 -6.76 10.59 2.63
N TYR A 335 -7.39 11.66 3.09
CA TYR A 335 -7.11 13.03 2.65
C TYR A 335 -7.06 14.00 3.84
N SER A 336 -6.50 15.18 3.64
CA SER A 336 -6.52 16.26 4.62
C SER A 336 -6.78 17.59 3.93
N GLU A 337 -7.55 18.49 4.56
CA GLU A 337 -7.83 19.81 3.98
C GLU A 337 -6.58 20.68 3.83
N GLN A 338 -5.51 20.40 4.59
CA GLN A 338 -4.21 21.06 4.44
C GLN A 338 -3.31 20.46 3.35
N ASP A 339 -3.71 19.35 2.75
CA ASP A 339 -3.02 18.81 1.59
C ASP A 339 -3.40 19.61 0.33
N ILE A 340 -2.71 20.73 0.13
CA ILE A 340 -2.87 21.61 -1.03
C ILE A 340 -2.49 20.92 -2.35
N VAL A 341 -1.65 19.88 -2.32
CA VAL A 341 -1.19 19.20 -3.54
C VAL A 341 -2.35 18.48 -4.21
N GLN A 342 -3.30 17.95 -3.43
CA GLN A 342 -4.50 17.32 -3.98
C GLN A 342 -5.41 18.29 -4.75
N PHE A 343 -5.45 19.57 -4.36
CA PHE A 343 -6.21 20.62 -5.05
C PHE A 343 -5.45 21.21 -6.24
N MET A 344 -4.13 21.40 -6.08
CA MET A 344 -3.29 22.02 -7.11
C MET A 344 -2.99 21.08 -8.28
N ASP A 345 -3.44 19.83 -8.27
CA ASP A 345 -3.28 18.89 -9.39
C ASP A 345 -4.20 19.20 -10.59
N ILE A 346 -4.45 20.48 -10.86
CA ILE A 346 -4.97 20.98 -12.15
C ILE A 346 -3.98 20.75 -13.30
N PHE A 347 -2.75 20.38 -12.99
CA PHE A 347 -1.63 20.33 -13.92
C PHE A 347 -1.42 18.99 -14.62
N THR A 348 -2.10 17.93 -14.16
CA THR A 348 -1.85 16.58 -14.67
C THR A 348 -3.09 15.86 -15.18
N THR A 349 -4.22 16.57 -15.18
CA THR A 349 -5.49 16.14 -15.75
C THR A 349 -6.04 17.23 -16.67
N LYS A 350 -7.03 16.90 -17.51
CA LYS A 350 -7.74 17.91 -18.32
C LYS A 350 -8.72 18.75 -17.47
N HIS A 351 -8.96 18.35 -16.21
CA HIS A 351 -9.98 18.88 -15.30
C HIS A 351 -9.41 19.27 -13.94
N TYR A 352 -10.30 19.59 -13.00
CA TYR A 352 -9.97 19.73 -11.59
C TYR A 352 -9.77 18.36 -10.95
N SER A 353 -8.71 18.21 -10.16
CA SER A 353 -8.54 17.11 -9.22
C SER A 353 -9.32 17.40 -7.94
N GLY A 354 -9.87 16.35 -7.33
CA GLY A 354 -10.51 16.41 -6.02
C GLY A 354 -9.63 15.77 -4.93
N GLN A 355 -9.95 16.09 -3.68
CA GLN A 355 -9.49 15.29 -2.53
C GLN A 355 -10.35 14.03 -2.33
N ARG A 356 -11.55 14.04 -2.92
CA ARG A 356 -12.62 13.07 -2.70
C ARG A 356 -13.13 12.53 -4.03
N PHE A 357 -13.58 11.29 -3.98
CA PHE A 357 -14.37 10.67 -5.01
C PHE A 357 -15.81 11.15 -4.90
N ASN A 358 -16.33 11.65 -6.02
CA ASN A 358 -17.73 12.03 -6.15
C ASN A 358 -18.48 10.89 -6.84
N PHE A 359 -19.13 10.03 -6.06
CA PHE A 359 -20.06 9.06 -6.60
C PHE A 359 -21.43 9.72 -6.72
N LYS A 360 -22.05 9.63 -7.89
CA LYS A 360 -23.46 10.02 -8.04
C LYS A 360 -24.29 9.16 -7.08
N SER A 361 -25.32 9.76 -6.49
CA SER A 361 -26.26 9.12 -5.56
C SER A 361 -27.22 8.16 -6.28
N ASP A 362 -26.67 7.23 -7.05
CA ASP A 362 -27.43 6.07 -7.49
C ASP A 362 -27.49 5.09 -6.31
N GLU A 363 -28.68 4.90 -5.75
CA GLU A 363 -28.91 4.02 -4.59
C GLU A 363 -28.46 2.56 -4.84
N SER A 364 -28.37 2.14 -6.10
CA SER A 364 -27.87 0.82 -6.48
C SER A 364 -26.35 0.70 -6.41
N PHE A 365 -25.63 1.82 -6.50
CA PHE A 365 -24.18 1.85 -6.53
C PHE A 365 -23.60 1.88 -5.11
N LYS A 366 -23.01 0.76 -4.68
CA LYS A 366 -22.32 0.66 -3.39
C LYS A 366 -20.82 0.89 -3.58
N PRO A 367 -20.28 2.08 -3.26
CA PRO A 367 -18.85 2.33 -3.40
C PRO A 367 -18.05 1.40 -2.49
N LYS A 368 -16.96 0.83 -3.04
CA LYS A 368 -16.00 0.00 -2.29
C LYS A 368 -14.98 0.84 -1.52
N VAL A 369 -14.92 2.13 -1.81
CA VAL A 369 -14.00 3.06 -1.17
C VAL A 369 -14.62 3.63 0.11
N VAL A 370 -13.81 3.68 1.16
CA VAL A 370 -14.07 4.46 2.37
C VAL A 370 -13.25 5.75 2.27
N GLN A 371 -13.92 6.89 2.28
CA GLN A 371 -13.30 8.20 2.26
C GLN A 371 -13.05 8.67 3.70
N VAL A 372 -11.83 9.09 3.99
CA VAL A 372 -11.40 9.38 5.35
C VAL A 372 -10.71 10.74 5.40
N ARG A 373 -11.33 11.72 6.03
CA ARG A 373 -10.68 13.00 6.30
C ARG A 373 -9.85 12.88 7.58
N MET A 374 -8.58 13.24 7.50
CA MET A 374 -7.67 13.26 8.65
C MET A 374 -7.69 14.63 9.33
N LEU A 375 -8.02 14.61 10.62
CA LEU A 375 -8.02 15.76 11.51
C LEU A 375 -7.03 15.52 12.66
N ILE A 376 -6.49 16.59 13.23
CA ILE A 376 -5.60 16.52 14.39
C ILE A 376 -6.05 17.55 15.40
N ASP A 377 -6.36 17.07 16.61
CA ASP A 377 -6.65 17.86 17.79
C ASP A 377 -7.67 18.96 17.51
N ARG A 378 -8.76 18.58 16.80
CA ARG A 378 -9.77 19.55 16.39
C ARG A 378 -10.73 19.81 17.54
N ASP A 379 -10.80 21.08 17.93
CA ASP A 379 -11.84 21.53 18.85
C ASP A 379 -13.20 21.53 18.12
N LEU A 380 -14.17 20.78 18.64
CA LEU A 380 -15.52 20.68 18.09
C LEU A 380 -16.22 22.05 18.07
N GLU A 381 -15.89 22.97 18.99
CA GLU A 381 -16.46 24.32 18.98
C GLU A 381 -15.96 25.17 17.81
N ILE A 382 -14.71 24.98 17.39
CA ILE A 382 -14.13 25.67 16.22
C ILE A 382 -14.80 25.18 14.93
N LEU A 383 -15.08 23.88 14.84
CA LEU A 383 -15.81 23.26 13.73
C LEU A 383 -17.17 23.90 13.47
N ALA A 384 -17.95 24.12 14.53
CA ALA A 384 -19.26 24.76 14.43
C ALA A 384 -19.16 26.19 13.87
N LYS A 385 -18.11 26.94 14.25
CA LYS A 385 -17.88 28.31 13.76
C LYS A 385 -17.40 28.34 12.31
N GLU A 386 -16.49 27.46 11.89
CA GLU A 386 -15.96 27.43 10.52
C GLU A 386 -17.04 27.11 9.48
N LYS A 387 -18.05 26.30 9.81
CA LYS A 387 -19.17 25.98 8.90
C LYS A 387 -19.99 27.20 8.48
N SER A 388 -19.93 28.30 9.23
CA SER A 388 -20.64 29.54 8.91
C SER A 388 -19.98 30.35 7.78
N ASP A 389 -18.68 30.14 7.52
CA ASP A 389 -17.90 30.94 6.57
C ASP A 389 -17.71 30.21 5.23
N LYS A 390 -18.71 30.33 4.35
CA LYS A 390 -18.83 29.56 3.09
C LYS A 390 -18.04 30.12 1.89
N SER A 391 -17.33 31.24 2.02
CA SER A 391 -16.67 31.84 0.85
C SER A 391 -15.47 31.02 0.40
N TRP A 392 -15.55 30.45 -0.81
CA TRP A 392 -14.45 29.70 -1.42
C TRP A 392 -13.22 30.57 -1.68
N TRP A 393 -13.40 31.87 -1.95
CA TRP A 393 -12.30 32.83 -2.09
C TRP A 393 -11.50 32.98 -0.79
N ASN A 394 -12.16 32.88 0.37
CA ASN A 394 -11.48 32.90 1.67
C ASN A 394 -10.64 31.63 1.88
N LYS A 395 -10.93 30.51 1.20
CA LYS A 395 -10.10 29.29 1.28
C LYS A 395 -8.80 29.40 0.46
N LEU A 396 -8.76 30.27 -0.55
CA LEU A 396 -7.60 30.50 -1.41
C LEU A 396 -6.76 31.71 -1.00
N SER A 397 -7.13 32.44 0.06
CA SER A 397 -6.31 33.54 0.54
C SER A 397 -4.98 33.00 1.07
N LEU A 398 -3.88 33.61 0.63
CA LEU A 398 -2.53 33.27 1.09
C LEU A 398 -2.45 33.32 2.63
N ASP A 399 -3.17 34.24 3.26
CA ASP A 399 -3.24 34.37 4.72
C ASP A 399 -3.83 33.14 5.42
N ARG A 400 -4.75 32.39 4.78
CA ARG A 400 -5.26 31.11 5.32
C ARG A 400 -4.35 29.93 5.02
N ILE A 401 -3.66 29.95 3.87
CA ILE A 401 -2.63 28.95 3.53
C ILE A 401 -1.44 29.06 4.50
N PHE A 402 -1.14 30.26 4.99
CA PHE A 402 -0.11 30.54 5.98
C PHE A 402 -0.66 30.81 7.39
N ALA A 403 -1.95 30.57 7.63
CA ALA A 403 -2.55 30.75 8.95
C ALA A 403 -1.88 29.77 9.92
N LYS A 404 -1.20 30.35 10.90
CA LYS A 404 -0.13 29.75 11.71
C LYS A 404 -0.54 28.61 12.64
N GLU A 405 -1.80 28.15 12.61
CA GLU A 405 -2.39 27.35 13.71
C GLU A 405 -3.09 26.07 13.31
N ARG A 406 -3.27 25.76 12.02
CA ARG A 406 -3.95 24.52 11.67
C ARG A 406 -3.02 23.31 11.85
N LYS A 407 -3.49 22.28 12.57
CA LYS A 407 -2.71 21.08 12.93
C LYS A 407 -2.92 19.89 11.97
N GLU A 408 -3.84 19.98 11.02
CA GLU A 408 -4.13 18.85 10.13
C GLU A 408 -2.91 18.48 9.25
N PRO A 409 -2.72 17.20 8.88
CA PRO A 409 -1.52 16.77 8.15
C PRO A 409 -1.37 17.43 6.78
N THR A 410 -0.18 17.95 6.45
CA THR A 410 0.15 18.32 5.06
C THR A 410 0.42 17.08 4.19
N HIS A 411 0.56 17.30 2.88
CA HIS A 411 1.00 16.28 1.93
C HIS A 411 2.28 15.55 2.37
N LYS A 412 3.19 16.25 3.06
CA LYS A 412 4.46 15.69 3.54
C LYS A 412 4.26 14.90 4.83
N ASP A 413 3.49 15.43 5.77
CA ASP A 413 3.24 14.77 7.06
C ASP A 413 2.56 13.39 6.88
N LEU A 414 1.85 13.19 5.78
CA LEU A 414 1.24 11.91 5.42
C LEU A 414 2.27 10.80 5.11
N TRP A 415 3.43 11.12 4.53
CA TRP A 415 4.29 10.12 3.86
C TRP A 415 5.79 10.28 4.05
N PHE A 416 6.25 11.46 4.41
CA PHE A 416 7.67 11.81 4.48
C PHE A 416 8.12 11.93 5.93
N PHE A 417 9.32 11.44 6.22
CA PHE A 417 10.00 11.84 7.45
C PHE A 417 10.19 13.35 7.48
N ALA A 418 9.87 13.93 8.64
CA ALA A 418 9.99 15.34 8.93
C ALA A 418 11.39 15.68 9.49
N TRP A 419 12.45 15.18 8.87
CA TRP A 419 13.84 15.49 9.28
C TRP A 419 14.13 16.98 9.13
N ASN A 420 13.79 17.55 7.96
CA ASN A 420 14.03 18.95 7.68
C ASN A 420 12.91 19.85 8.24
N LYS A 421 13.28 20.75 9.15
CA LYS A 421 12.39 21.71 9.82
C LYS A 421 11.74 22.72 8.86
N GLU A 422 12.37 23.05 7.73
CA GLU A 422 11.87 24.04 6.76
C GLU A 422 10.60 23.57 6.03
N TYR A 423 10.41 22.26 5.93
CA TYR A 423 9.36 21.68 5.09
C TYR A 423 8.35 20.82 5.84
N SER A 424 8.60 20.54 7.11
CA SER A 424 7.67 19.87 8.00
C SER A 424 6.84 20.90 8.77
N GLN A 425 5.59 20.58 9.09
CA GLN A 425 4.90 21.35 10.13
C GLN A 425 5.71 21.32 11.44
N PRO A 426 6.06 22.48 12.02
CA PRO A 426 6.92 22.54 13.21
C PRO A 426 6.36 21.75 14.40
N ASN A 427 5.04 21.73 14.54
CA ASN A 427 4.31 21.16 15.66
C ASN A 427 3.56 19.87 15.31
N PHE A 428 3.96 19.17 14.24
CA PHE A 428 3.34 17.89 13.90
C PHE A 428 3.58 16.86 15.00
N PRO A 429 2.55 16.29 15.65
CA PRO A 429 2.73 15.48 16.87
C PRO A 429 3.57 14.20 16.69
N LEU A 430 3.58 13.63 15.48
CA LEU A 430 4.35 12.41 15.18
C LEU A 430 5.80 12.67 14.80
N LYS A 431 6.24 13.93 14.67
CA LYS A 431 7.59 14.29 14.20
C LYS A 431 8.69 13.47 14.93
N PRO A 432 9.66 12.88 14.21
CA PRO A 432 9.87 12.97 12.75
C PRO A 432 9.03 12.02 11.89
N LEU A 433 8.23 11.13 12.50
CA LEU A 433 7.53 10.06 11.81
C LEU A 433 6.42 10.56 10.88
N PRO A 434 6.25 9.97 9.69
CA PRO A 434 5.08 10.20 8.84
C PRO A 434 3.83 9.48 9.37
N LEU A 435 2.66 10.01 9.04
CA LEU A 435 1.36 9.46 9.44
C LEU A 435 1.12 8.03 8.93
N VAL A 436 1.71 7.66 7.78
CA VAL A 436 1.60 6.30 7.21
C VAL A 436 1.98 5.20 8.20
N ILE A 437 2.91 5.47 9.14
CA ILE A 437 3.32 4.50 10.16
C ILE A 437 2.14 4.03 11.02
N ILE A 438 1.18 4.91 11.30
CA ILE A 438 0.01 4.57 12.13
C ILE A 438 -1.22 4.13 11.33
N PHE A 439 -1.12 3.99 10.01
CA PHE A 439 -2.26 3.55 9.20
C PHE A 439 -2.86 2.20 9.61
N PRO A 440 -2.09 1.18 10.08
CA PRO A 440 -2.69 -0.05 10.59
C PRO A 440 -3.67 0.20 11.74
N PHE A 441 -3.34 1.13 12.64
CA PHE A 441 -4.21 1.54 13.74
C PHE A 441 -5.49 2.21 13.20
N LEU A 442 -5.35 3.15 12.27
CA LEU A 442 -6.50 3.85 11.68
C LEU A 442 -7.44 2.90 10.91
N ILE A 443 -6.86 1.97 10.16
CA ILE A 443 -7.61 1.00 9.35
C ILE A 443 -8.38 0.02 10.23
N GLN A 444 -7.81 -0.42 11.36
CA GLN A 444 -8.54 -1.27 12.31
C GLN A 444 -9.86 -0.64 12.76
N ILE A 445 -9.84 0.67 13.07
CA ILE A 445 -11.06 1.40 13.47
C ILE A 445 -12.10 1.36 12.36
N LEU A 446 -11.67 1.58 11.11
CA LEU A 446 -12.55 1.55 9.94
C LEU A 446 -13.06 0.14 9.61
N ASP A 447 -12.27 -0.90 9.92
CA ASP A 447 -12.67 -2.30 9.74
C ASP A 447 -13.72 -2.75 10.74
N ASN A 448 -13.68 -2.20 11.96
CA ASN A 448 -14.70 -2.42 12.97
C ASN A 448 -16.02 -1.69 12.64
N ASN A 449 -16.00 -0.75 11.70
CA ASN A 449 -17.14 0.12 11.33
C ASN A 449 -17.40 0.13 9.81
N PRO A 450 -17.59 -1.04 9.15
CA PRO A 450 -17.58 -1.18 7.70
C PRO A 450 -18.76 -0.52 6.97
N GLU A 451 -19.84 -0.17 7.66
CA GLU A 451 -21.03 0.49 7.14
C GLU A 451 -20.80 1.96 6.78
N PHE A 452 -19.81 2.60 7.40
CA PHE A 452 -19.50 4.01 7.13
C PHE A 452 -18.51 4.14 5.97
N LYS A 453 -18.92 4.84 4.91
CA LYS A 453 -18.10 5.04 3.69
C LYS A 453 -17.52 6.44 3.56
N ASP A 454 -17.97 7.38 4.39
CA ASP A 454 -17.48 8.75 4.41
C ASP A 454 -17.42 9.22 5.86
N VAL A 455 -16.19 9.41 6.35
CA VAL A 455 -15.92 9.60 7.77
C VAL A 455 -14.80 10.60 7.99
N ASP A 456 -14.76 11.15 9.19
CA ASP A 456 -13.63 11.89 9.71
C ASP A 456 -12.92 11.05 10.78
N LEU A 457 -11.59 11.06 10.76
CA LEU A 457 -10.74 10.52 11.82
C LEU A 457 -9.99 11.66 12.49
N ASP A 458 -10.35 11.96 13.73
CA ASP A 458 -9.73 13.00 14.53
C ASP A 458 -8.75 12.40 15.55
N LEU A 459 -7.50 12.85 15.47
CA LEU A 459 -6.39 12.31 16.24
C LEU A 459 -5.98 13.25 17.37
N PHE A 460 -6.01 12.74 18.60
CA PHE A 460 -5.56 13.45 19.80
C PHE A 460 -4.30 12.77 20.32
N PHE A 461 -3.27 13.58 20.56
CA PHE A 461 -1.96 13.11 21.01
C PHE A 461 -1.80 13.42 22.48
N GLU A 462 -2.17 12.47 23.33
CA GLU A 462 -1.99 12.57 24.78
C GLU A 462 -0.60 12.05 25.18
N LYS A 463 -0.18 12.36 26.42
CA LYS A 463 1.13 11.93 26.93
C LYS A 463 1.34 10.40 26.86
N THR A 464 0.29 9.62 27.14
CA THR A 464 0.36 8.16 27.28
C THR A 464 -0.19 7.39 26.08
N LYS A 465 -0.97 8.04 25.20
CA LYS A 465 -1.64 7.39 24.09
C LYS A 465 -2.00 8.37 22.98
N ILE A 466 -2.12 7.85 21.77
CA ILE A 466 -2.84 8.50 20.67
C ILE A 466 -4.28 7.99 20.73
N LYS A 467 -5.23 8.91 20.78
CA LYS A 467 -6.65 8.62 20.69
C LYS A 467 -7.14 8.97 19.28
N ALA A 468 -7.91 8.09 18.68
CA ALA A 468 -8.56 8.34 17.40
C ALA A 468 -10.08 8.27 17.57
N TRP A 469 -10.77 9.34 17.19
CA TRP A 469 -12.22 9.38 17.11
C TRP A 469 -12.67 9.17 15.68
N LEU A 470 -13.58 8.22 15.49
CA LEU A 470 -14.31 8.05 14.25
C LEU A 470 -15.58 8.88 14.32
N LEU A 471 -15.76 9.82 13.39
CA LEU A 471 -16.96 10.63 13.28
C LEU A 471 -17.60 10.43 11.91
N LYS A 472 -18.92 10.62 11.86
CA LYS A 472 -19.59 10.73 10.55
C LYS A 472 -19.10 12.01 9.88
N HIS A 473 -18.83 11.95 8.58
CA HIS A 473 -18.24 13.07 7.87
C HIS A 473 -19.04 14.37 8.03
N ASP A 474 -18.36 15.46 8.38
CA ASP A 474 -18.94 16.77 8.67
C ASP A 474 -19.96 16.78 9.82
N GLU A 475 -19.98 15.76 10.68
CA GLU A 475 -20.82 15.68 11.88
C GLU A 475 -19.96 15.60 13.14
N GLU A 476 -20.44 16.19 14.23
CA GLU A 476 -19.77 16.11 15.55
C GLU A 476 -20.06 14.78 16.25
N LYS A 477 -21.00 14.01 15.71
CA LYS A 477 -21.43 12.74 16.30
C LYS A 477 -20.31 11.70 16.16
N ARG A 478 -19.75 11.32 17.31
CA ARG A 478 -18.80 10.22 17.43
C ARG A 478 -19.50 8.90 17.15
N ILE A 479 -18.88 8.09 16.30
CA ILE A 479 -19.29 6.73 15.97
C ILE A 479 -18.57 5.75 16.89
N ASP A 480 -17.24 5.85 16.95
CA ASP A 480 -16.37 4.92 17.66
C ASP A 480 -15.07 5.62 18.11
N GLU A 481 -14.30 4.97 18.98
CA GLU A 481 -12.98 5.42 19.38
C GLU A 481 -11.99 4.27 19.57
N ALA A 482 -10.71 4.55 19.30
CA ALA A 482 -9.64 3.61 19.62
C ALA A 482 -8.39 4.33 20.14
N PHE A 483 -7.48 3.53 20.68
CA PHE A 483 -6.27 4.01 21.34
C PHE A 483 -5.03 3.25 20.86
N LEU A 484 -3.95 3.99 20.66
CA LEU A 484 -2.61 3.44 20.41
C LEU A 484 -1.67 3.94 21.52
N PRO A 485 -1.05 3.06 22.32
CA PRO A 485 -0.09 3.47 23.35
C PRO A 485 1.04 4.33 22.79
N ASN A 486 1.29 5.48 23.40
CA ASN A 486 2.33 6.40 22.93
C ASN A 486 3.74 5.81 23.10
N THR A 487 3.90 4.83 24.00
CA THR A 487 5.14 4.07 24.17
C THR A 487 5.61 3.40 22.89
N ILE A 488 4.68 2.96 22.01
CA ILE A 488 5.02 2.36 20.72
C ILE A 488 5.63 3.43 19.80
N ILE A 489 5.02 4.61 19.75
CA ILE A 489 5.46 5.71 18.91
C ILE A 489 6.82 6.24 19.36
N GLU A 490 7.01 6.43 20.66
CA GLU A 490 8.28 6.87 21.22
C GLU A 490 9.39 5.83 21.01
N ASP A 491 9.08 4.54 21.09
CA ASP A 491 10.02 3.46 20.76
C ASP A 491 10.41 3.49 19.27
N ILE A 492 9.44 3.66 18.36
CA ILE A 492 9.73 3.81 16.93
C ILE A 492 10.59 5.06 16.69
N LYS A 493 10.25 6.22 17.27
CA LYS A 493 11.05 7.46 17.17
C LYS A 493 12.51 7.23 17.58
N LYS A 494 12.73 6.53 18.70
CA LYS A 494 14.07 6.19 19.17
C LYS A 494 14.81 5.28 18.19
N LYS A 495 14.14 4.25 17.66
CA LYS A 495 14.73 3.29 16.72
C LYS A 495 15.04 3.89 15.35
N VAL A 496 14.27 4.89 14.89
CA VAL A 496 14.53 5.56 13.61
C VAL A 496 15.55 6.68 13.71
N ALA A 497 15.87 7.19 14.89
CA ALA A 497 16.81 8.31 15.04
C ALA A 497 18.18 8.10 14.34
N PRO A 498 18.79 6.90 14.35
CA PRO A 498 20.04 6.64 13.61
C PRO A 498 19.91 6.77 12.08
N TRP A 499 18.68 6.76 11.55
CA TRP A 499 18.37 6.90 10.12
C TRP A 499 18.28 8.35 9.65
N GLU A 500 18.36 9.33 10.57
CA GLU A 500 18.42 10.73 10.19
C GLU A 500 19.63 10.97 9.25
N PRO A 501 19.42 11.54 8.04
CA PRO A 501 20.50 11.81 7.10
C PRO A 501 21.45 12.88 7.62
N ASP A 502 22.73 12.75 7.27
CA ASP A 502 23.75 13.71 7.70
C ASP A 502 23.63 15.05 6.93
N ASP A 503 23.07 15.04 5.70
CA ASP A 503 22.76 16.23 4.89
C ASP A 503 21.24 16.38 4.70
N LEU A 504 20.65 17.31 5.45
CA LEU A 504 19.23 17.64 5.38
C LEU A 504 18.91 18.75 4.35
N TYR A 505 19.92 19.39 3.77
CA TYR A 505 19.72 20.61 2.99
C TYR A 505 19.59 20.33 1.49
N ARG A 506 18.34 20.45 1.00
CA ARG A 506 18.00 20.40 -0.43
C ARG A 506 18.77 21.39 -1.29
N TYR A 507 19.25 22.48 -0.70
CA TYR A 507 19.98 23.53 -1.41
C TYR A 507 21.21 22.97 -2.15
N ASN A 508 21.96 22.07 -1.53
CA ASN A 508 23.12 21.42 -2.16
C ASN A 508 22.67 20.58 -3.37
N THR A 509 21.58 19.84 -3.22
CA THR A 509 20.97 19.06 -4.31
C THR A 509 20.48 19.95 -5.46
N TYR A 510 19.79 21.06 -5.19
CA TYR A 510 19.35 21.98 -6.23
C TYR A 510 20.52 22.67 -6.94
N LYS A 511 21.57 23.07 -6.22
CA LYS A 511 22.81 23.60 -6.83
C LYS A 511 23.49 22.58 -7.73
N ARG A 512 23.59 21.31 -7.29
CA ARG A 512 24.11 20.19 -8.11
C ARG A 512 23.26 19.96 -9.36
N LEU A 513 21.93 20.05 -9.24
CA LEU A 513 21.02 19.89 -10.37
C LEU A 513 21.11 21.06 -11.35
N GLN A 514 21.16 22.30 -10.87
CA GLN A 514 21.28 23.50 -11.70
C GLN A 514 22.60 23.54 -12.47
N SER A 515 23.73 23.26 -11.82
CA SER A 515 25.03 23.17 -12.51
C SER A 515 24.98 22.13 -13.63
N SER A 516 24.45 20.93 -13.35
CA SER A 516 24.32 19.89 -14.37
C SER A 516 23.33 20.19 -15.50
N LEU A 517 22.42 21.15 -15.36
CA LEU A 517 21.46 21.52 -16.43
C LEU A 517 22.11 22.43 -17.48
N ASN A 518 23.23 23.06 -17.14
CA ASN A 518 24.03 23.88 -18.05
C ASN A 518 25.06 23.04 -18.83
N ASP A 519 25.25 21.77 -18.44
CA ASP A 519 26.01 20.74 -19.15
C ASP A 519 25.07 19.81 -19.96
#